data_AF-A0A087UP97-F1
#
_entry.id   AF-A0A087UP97-F1
#
_cell.length_a   1.000
_cell.length_b   1.000
_cell.length_c   1.000
_cell.angle_alpha   90.00
_cell.angle_beta   90.00
_cell.angle_gamma   90.00
#
_symmetry.space_group_name_H-M   'P 1'
#
loop_
_entity.id
_entity.type
_entity.pdbx_description
1 polymer ?
#
loop_
_entity_poly.entity_id
_entity_poly.type
_entity_poly.pdbx_seq_one_letter_code
_entity_poly.pdbx_strand_id
1 'polypeptide(L)'
;MLEPSLHSKRPWRAVLARRRWRVGFNAGGGPQCKDTTAMNPQFRVHIAKNGAKKCHVVVSILQWYALGALTLEQNKKYPLLPLGFTVYEVPPNMARINTHFILTHQALDVVVHAPVREAVIFFTLPPGDFVIMPFTVQPNCETKFLLRIFTDEISNIWEVNDENVISRELTFTYNTDIVSLQTDFPFLAKLMHKIPQEVDALMLQKILRSSWRSLNLLCEKPSLELCRNLIMLRDPLITGKINKTELPGLLYTLQYWRAAFAKHDPNNRSKTSSFNFRSLLWDAGLTVSNKVLECAVLRFTKSSVLTSEAFLVALVKLYLAHERFTTVEKKMKENGMTLEE
;
A
#
# COMPACT_ATOMS: atom_id res chain seq x y z
N MET A 1 -33.15 -12.68 25.28
CA MET A 1 -33.78 -11.65 24.43
C MET A 1 -35.12 -11.27 25.05
N LEU A 2 -35.43 -9.98 25.20
CA LEU A 2 -36.65 -9.50 25.88
C LEU A 2 -37.93 -9.66 25.04
N GLU A 3 -37.78 -9.84 23.72
CA GLU A 3 -38.88 -9.97 22.76
C GLU A 3 -39.18 -11.48 22.51
N PRO A 4 -40.33 -12.02 22.95
CA PRO A 4 -40.65 -13.45 22.85
C PRO A 4 -40.69 -13.99 21.41
N SER A 5 -41.07 -13.14 20.45
CA SER A 5 -41.11 -13.50 19.02
C SER A 5 -39.73 -13.83 18.43
N LEU A 6 -38.64 -13.46 19.11
CA LEU A 6 -37.26 -13.73 18.69
C LEU A 6 -36.66 -14.99 19.34
N HIS A 7 -37.32 -15.62 20.31
CA HIS A 7 -36.76 -16.76 21.05
C HIS A 7 -36.50 -17.99 20.18
N SER A 8 -37.28 -18.19 19.12
CA SER A 8 -37.09 -19.29 18.15
C SER A 8 -36.17 -18.92 16.99
N LYS A 9 -35.69 -17.67 16.91
CA LYS A 9 -34.89 -17.16 15.80
C LYS A 9 -33.40 -17.29 16.12
N ARG A 10 -32.61 -17.63 15.11
CA ARG A 10 -31.14 -17.61 15.19
C ARG A 10 -30.63 -16.23 14.74
N PRO A 11 -29.72 -15.59 15.50
CA PRO A 11 -29.16 -14.32 15.11
C PRO A 11 -28.21 -14.50 13.91
N TRP A 12 -28.23 -13.53 13.00
CA TRP A 12 -27.21 -13.40 11.98
C TRP A 12 -25.95 -12.78 12.59
N ARG A 13 -24.79 -13.28 12.19
CA ARG A 13 -23.50 -12.63 12.45
C ARG A 13 -23.32 -11.51 11.44
N ALA A 14 -22.72 -10.41 11.88
CA ALA A 14 -22.53 -9.23 11.03
C ALA A 14 -21.11 -8.69 11.19
N VAL A 15 -20.44 -8.45 10.06
CA VAL A 15 -19.22 -7.65 10.01
C VAL A 15 -19.52 -6.34 9.30
N LEU A 16 -19.08 -5.24 9.92
CA LEU A 16 -19.28 -3.89 9.43
C LEU A 16 -17.94 -3.23 9.15
N ALA A 17 -17.78 -2.66 7.95
CA ALA A 17 -16.58 -1.94 7.56
C ALA A 17 -16.93 -0.58 6.97
N ARG A 18 -16.50 0.48 7.66
CA ARG A 18 -16.58 1.87 7.17
C ARG A 18 -15.33 2.18 6.37
N ARG A 19 -15.47 2.37 5.05
CA ARG A 19 -14.35 2.56 4.14
C ARG A 19 -14.66 3.67 3.14
N ARG A 20 -13.70 3.92 2.25
CA ARG A 20 -13.85 4.83 1.12
C ARG A 20 -12.99 4.37 -0.04
N TRP A 21 -13.51 4.52 -1.24
CA TRP A 21 -12.71 4.48 -2.45
C TRP A 21 -12.05 5.84 -2.64
N ARG A 22 -10.76 5.82 -2.99
CA ARG A 22 -9.95 7.00 -3.25
C ARG A 22 -9.20 6.86 -4.56
N VAL A 23 -9.21 7.96 -5.28
CA VAL A 23 -8.50 8.14 -6.55
C VAL A 23 -7.01 7.83 -6.36
N GLY A 24 -6.45 7.01 -7.26
CA GLY A 24 -5.04 6.64 -7.23
C GLY A 24 -4.60 5.67 -6.12
N PHE A 25 -5.50 5.23 -5.24
CA PHE A 25 -5.18 4.29 -4.17
C PHE A 25 -5.96 2.98 -4.31
N ASN A 26 -7.26 3.02 -4.01
CA ASN A 26 -8.11 1.83 -3.93
C ASN A 26 -9.42 1.97 -4.73
N ALA A 27 -9.63 3.07 -5.46
CA ALA A 27 -10.74 3.22 -6.41
C ALA A 27 -10.44 2.47 -7.72
N GLY A 28 -10.42 1.14 -7.65
CA GLY A 28 -9.92 0.26 -8.71
C GLY A 28 -10.87 0.02 -9.88
N GLY A 29 -12.15 0.37 -9.73
CA GLY A 29 -13.18 0.10 -10.75
C GLY A 29 -13.69 -1.35 -10.71
N GLY A 30 -14.71 -1.64 -11.53
CA GLY A 30 -15.28 -2.98 -11.65
C GLY A 30 -14.35 -3.98 -12.36
N PRO A 31 -14.79 -5.24 -12.55
CA PRO A 31 -13.97 -6.30 -13.16
C PRO A 31 -13.53 -6.05 -14.62
N GLN A 32 -14.11 -5.07 -15.31
CA GLN A 32 -13.63 -4.65 -16.63
C GLN A 32 -12.31 -3.85 -16.56
N CYS A 33 -11.98 -3.27 -15.41
CA CYS A 33 -10.77 -2.47 -15.18
C CYS A 33 -9.59 -3.35 -14.74
N LYS A 34 -9.24 -4.34 -15.56
CA LYS A 34 -8.33 -5.45 -15.21
C LYS A 34 -7.04 -5.04 -14.48
N ASP A 35 -6.44 -3.91 -14.86
CA ASP A 35 -5.19 -3.42 -14.27
C ASP A 35 -5.35 -2.94 -12.81
N THR A 36 -6.53 -2.42 -12.46
CA THR A 36 -6.78 -1.72 -11.19
C THR A 36 -7.82 -2.40 -10.31
N THR A 37 -8.61 -3.36 -10.82
CA THR A 37 -9.66 -4.04 -10.04
C THR A 37 -9.12 -4.59 -8.71
N ALA A 38 -7.94 -5.22 -8.71
CA ALA A 38 -7.31 -5.79 -7.50
C ALA A 38 -6.99 -4.75 -6.40
N MET A 39 -7.00 -3.45 -6.73
CA MET A 39 -6.70 -2.37 -5.80
C MET A 39 -7.89 -2.01 -4.90
N ASN A 40 -9.10 -2.43 -5.26
CA ASN A 40 -10.26 -2.26 -4.41
C ASN A 40 -10.04 -2.92 -3.02
N PRO A 41 -10.75 -2.44 -1.98
CA PRO A 41 -10.78 -3.12 -0.68
C PRO A 41 -11.17 -4.60 -0.84
N GLN A 42 -10.52 -5.48 -0.10
CA GLN A 42 -10.72 -6.93 -0.18
C GLN A 42 -11.15 -7.44 1.19
N PHE A 43 -12.29 -8.15 1.25
CA PHE A 43 -12.81 -8.73 2.47
C PHE A 43 -12.83 -10.24 2.34
N ARG A 44 -12.00 -10.93 3.12
CA ARG A 44 -11.94 -12.38 3.10
C ARG A 44 -13.04 -12.95 3.99
N VAL A 45 -13.72 -13.97 3.48
CA VAL A 45 -14.78 -14.72 4.15
C VAL A 45 -14.35 -16.18 4.17
N HIS A 46 -14.08 -16.71 5.36
CA HIS A 46 -13.74 -18.10 5.56
C HIS A 46 -14.90 -18.83 6.23
N ILE A 47 -15.40 -19.88 5.56
CA ILE A 47 -16.50 -20.73 6.02
C ILE A 47 -15.92 -22.12 6.32
N ALA A 48 -15.96 -22.53 7.58
CA ALA A 48 -15.37 -23.79 8.02
C ALA A 48 -16.08 -25.01 7.41
N LYS A 49 -15.31 -26.06 7.07
CA LYS A 49 -15.83 -27.32 6.52
C LYS A 49 -16.66 -28.15 7.51
N ASN A 50 -16.63 -27.80 8.79
CA ASN A 50 -17.22 -28.59 9.87
C ASN A 50 -18.68 -28.21 10.16
N GLY A 51 -19.29 -27.33 9.34
CA GLY A 51 -20.65 -26.80 9.52
C GLY A 51 -21.66 -27.26 8.45
N ALA A 52 -22.76 -26.50 8.30
CA ALA A 52 -23.80 -26.75 7.31
C ALA A 52 -23.24 -26.85 5.88
N LYS A 53 -23.93 -27.58 4.98
CA LYS A 53 -23.50 -27.74 3.57
C LYS A 53 -23.34 -26.41 2.82
N LYS A 54 -23.98 -25.34 3.31
CA LYS A 54 -24.07 -24.02 2.68
C LYS A 54 -24.25 -22.95 3.77
N CYS A 55 -23.59 -21.80 3.61
CA CYS A 55 -23.75 -20.59 4.42
C CYS A 55 -24.54 -19.56 3.61
N HIS A 56 -25.62 -19.02 4.17
CA HIS A 56 -26.33 -17.90 3.57
C HIS A 56 -25.59 -16.60 3.88
N VAL A 57 -25.42 -15.75 2.86
CA VAL A 57 -24.64 -14.53 2.95
C VAL A 57 -25.46 -13.37 2.41
N VAL A 58 -25.51 -12.27 3.16
CA VAL A 58 -26.04 -10.99 2.68
C VAL A 58 -24.92 -9.97 2.64
N VAL A 59 -24.71 -9.37 1.47
CA VAL A 59 -23.77 -8.25 1.31
C VAL A 59 -24.57 -6.99 1.05
N SER A 60 -24.30 -5.96 1.85
CA SER A 60 -24.90 -4.63 1.72
C SER A 60 -23.80 -3.59 1.60
N ILE A 61 -23.86 -2.76 0.55
CA ILE A 61 -22.96 -1.65 0.28
C ILE A 61 -23.77 -0.36 0.25
N LEU A 62 -23.63 0.45 1.29
CA LEU A 62 -24.27 1.75 1.40
C LEU A 62 -23.26 2.84 1.04
N GLN A 63 -23.45 3.54 -0.08
CA GLN A 63 -22.62 4.69 -0.43
C GLN A 63 -23.08 5.96 0.28
N TRP A 64 -22.12 6.85 0.52
CA TRP A 64 -22.28 8.13 1.22
C TRP A 64 -22.84 7.94 2.61
N TYR A 65 -22.15 7.07 3.35
CA TYR A 65 -22.42 6.93 4.77
C TYR A 65 -22.18 8.28 5.48
N ALA A 66 -23.27 8.93 5.86
CA ALA A 66 -23.32 10.13 6.69
C ALA A 66 -24.43 9.94 7.74
N LEU A 67 -24.15 10.33 8.98
CA LEU A 67 -25.14 10.35 10.07
C LEU A 67 -25.89 11.68 9.97
N GLY A 68 -27.05 11.71 9.31
CA GLY A 68 -27.90 12.90 9.17
C GLY A 68 -28.72 12.94 7.87
N ALA A 69 -29.75 13.77 7.84
CA ALA A 69 -30.49 14.06 6.61
C ALA A 69 -29.59 14.87 5.66
N LEU A 70 -29.44 14.40 4.42
CA LEU A 70 -28.68 15.12 3.39
C LEU A 70 -29.50 16.31 2.91
N THR A 71 -28.87 17.48 2.78
CA THR A 71 -29.53 18.63 2.14
C THR A 71 -29.62 18.41 0.62
N LEU A 72 -30.59 19.05 -0.05
CA LEU A 72 -30.72 19.01 -1.50
C LEU A 72 -29.44 19.45 -2.23
N GLU A 73 -28.65 20.36 -1.63
CA GLU A 73 -27.35 20.79 -2.15
C GLU A 73 -26.28 19.69 -2.05
N GLN A 74 -26.27 18.92 -0.95
CA GLN A 74 -25.36 17.78 -0.80
C GLN A 74 -25.66 16.66 -1.82
N ASN A 75 -26.94 16.42 -2.12
CA ASN A 75 -27.37 15.47 -3.16
C ASN A 75 -27.04 15.92 -4.58
N LYS A 76 -26.85 17.22 -4.83
CA LYS A 76 -26.36 17.73 -6.13
C LYS A 76 -24.84 17.69 -6.24
N LYS A 77 -24.14 17.84 -5.11
CA LYS A 77 -22.67 17.92 -5.05
C LYS A 77 -21.97 16.57 -5.18
N TYR A 78 -22.66 15.51 -4.79
CA TYR A 78 -22.23 14.14 -5.00
C TYR A 78 -23.38 13.45 -5.74
N PRO A 79 -23.17 12.78 -6.89
CA PRO A 79 -24.20 11.97 -7.56
C PRO A 79 -24.00 10.48 -7.30
N LEU A 80 -25.07 9.72 -7.02
CA LEU A 80 -24.98 8.28 -6.72
C LEU A 80 -24.19 7.56 -7.82
N LEU A 81 -23.23 6.74 -7.40
CA LEU A 81 -22.39 5.97 -8.32
C LEU A 81 -23.01 4.60 -8.57
N PRO A 82 -22.98 4.08 -9.81
CA PRO A 82 -23.16 2.66 -10.03
C PRO A 82 -22.04 1.91 -9.29
N LEU A 83 -22.42 0.92 -8.49
CA LEU A 83 -21.50 0.18 -7.63
C LEU A 83 -21.89 -1.29 -7.55
N GLY A 84 -20.99 -2.10 -7.01
CA GLY A 84 -21.19 -3.54 -6.94
C GLY A 84 -20.11 -4.21 -6.11
N PHE A 85 -20.07 -5.52 -6.20
CA PHE A 85 -18.98 -6.32 -5.66
C PHE A 85 -18.77 -7.56 -6.51
N THR A 86 -17.56 -8.10 -6.40
CA THR A 86 -17.21 -9.41 -6.95
C THR A 86 -16.97 -10.39 -5.82
N VAL A 87 -17.25 -11.66 -6.09
CA VAL A 87 -16.92 -12.77 -5.20
C VAL A 87 -15.92 -13.66 -5.93
N TYR A 88 -14.75 -13.85 -5.34
CA TYR A 88 -13.74 -14.79 -5.82
C TYR A 88 -13.57 -15.93 -4.83
N GLU A 89 -13.44 -17.16 -5.30
CA GLU A 89 -12.87 -18.25 -4.50
C GLU A 89 -11.35 -18.14 -4.57
N VAL A 90 -10.68 -18.26 -3.43
CA VAL A 90 -9.22 -18.11 -3.34
C VAL A 90 -8.57 -19.31 -2.68
N PRO A 91 -7.35 -19.68 -3.11
CA PRO A 91 -6.56 -20.68 -2.39
C PRO A 91 -6.32 -20.28 -0.93
N PRO A 92 -6.29 -21.22 0.03
CA PRO A 92 -6.12 -20.90 1.45
C PRO A 92 -4.87 -20.08 1.77
N ASN A 93 -3.79 -20.29 1.02
CA ASN A 93 -2.49 -19.63 1.19
C ASN A 93 -2.37 -18.28 0.47
N MET A 94 -3.36 -17.85 -0.30
CA MET A 94 -3.33 -16.54 -0.96
C MET A 94 -3.72 -15.45 0.05
N ALA A 95 -2.74 -14.66 0.51
CA ALA A 95 -2.98 -13.57 1.44
C ALA A 95 -3.85 -12.46 0.83
N ARG A 96 -3.54 -12.06 -0.42
CA ARG A 96 -4.20 -10.98 -1.14
C ARG A 96 -4.34 -11.31 -2.62
N ILE A 97 -5.50 -10.99 -3.21
CA ILE A 97 -5.69 -11.02 -4.67
C ILE A 97 -4.87 -9.89 -5.30
N ASN A 98 -4.04 -10.23 -6.28
CA ASN A 98 -3.25 -9.27 -7.06
C ASN A 98 -3.76 -9.17 -8.51
N THR A 99 -3.20 -8.25 -9.29
CA THR A 99 -3.59 -8.05 -10.69
C THR A 99 -3.42 -9.33 -11.53
N HIS A 100 -2.37 -10.12 -11.28
CA HIS A 100 -2.16 -11.38 -11.99
C HIS A 100 -3.29 -12.39 -11.74
N PHE A 101 -3.80 -12.48 -10.51
CA PHE A 101 -4.94 -13.34 -10.19
C PHE A 101 -6.21 -12.88 -10.93
N ILE A 102 -6.50 -11.57 -10.94
CA ILE A 102 -7.65 -11.01 -11.69
C ILE A 102 -7.57 -11.32 -13.20
N LEU A 103 -6.36 -11.36 -13.77
CA LEU A 103 -6.16 -11.66 -15.18
C LEU A 103 -6.35 -13.15 -15.52
N THR A 104 -6.15 -14.03 -14.55
CA THR A 104 -6.09 -15.49 -14.75
C THR A 104 -7.31 -16.24 -14.21
N HIS A 105 -8.07 -15.62 -13.31
CA HIS A 105 -9.22 -16.25 -12.64
C HIS A 105 -10.49 -15.43 -12.88
N GLN A 106 -11.61 -16.11 -13.09
CA GLN A 106 -12.92 -15.49 -13.15
C GLN A 106 -13.52 -15.36 -11.75
N ALA A 107 -14.27 -14.28 -11.52
CA ALA A 107 -15.10 -14.17 -10.33
C ALA A 107 -16.18 -15.25 -10.35
N LEU A 108 -16.47 -15.85 -9.19
CA LEU A 108 -17.62 -16.73 -9.03
C LEU A 108 -18.92 -16.00 -9.28
N ASP A 109 -18.99 -14.75 -8.83
CA ASP A 109 -20.14 -13.88 -9.03
C ASP A 109 -19.71 -12.41 -9.18
N VAL A 110 -20.47 -11.68 -9.99
CA VAL A 110 -20.28 -10.25 -10.26
C VAL A 110 -21.62 -9.57 -10.13
N VAL A 111 -21.79 -8.85 -9.03
CA VAL A 111 -22.98 -8.04 -8.78
C VAL A 111 -22.70 -6.61 -9.19
N VAL A 112 -23.58 -6.04 -10.02
CA VAL A 112 -23.55 -4.62 -10.40
C VAL A 112 -24.95 -4.04 -10.26
N HIS A 113 -25.06 -2.90 -9.57
CA HIS A 113 -26.30 -2.15 -9.47
C HIS A 113 -26.21 -0.83 -10.25
N ALA A 114 -27.36 -0.37 -10.74
CA ALA A 114 -27.56 1.02 -11.15
C ALA A 114 -27.25 1.98 -9.98
N PRO A 115 -27.14 3.30 -10.22
CA PRO A 115 -26.96 4.30 -9.17
C PRO A 115 -28.02 4.21 -8.05
N VAL A 116 -27.70 3.49 -6.97
CA VAL A 116 -28.59 3.31 -5.80
C VAL A 116 -27.84 3.66 -4.52
N ARG A 117 -28.55 4.17 -3.52
CA ARG A 117 -27.92 4.53 -2.24
C ARG A 117 -27.35 3.30 -1.54
N GLU A 118 -28.07 2.20 -1.58
CA GLU A 118 -27.66 0.93 -0.99
C GLU A 118 -27.88 -0.21 -1.99
N ALA A 119 -26.83 -0.97 -2.26
CA ALA A 119 -26.91 -2.23 -3.00
C ALA A 119 -26.92 -3.39 -1.99
N VAL A 120 -27.91 -4.27 -2.08
CA VAL A 120 -28.05 -5.44 -1.19
C VAL A 120 -28.31 -6.67 -2.03
N ILE A 121 -27.52 -7.72 -1.81
CA ILE A 121 -27.72 -9.03 -2.44
C ILE A 121 -27.63 -10.13 -1.39
N PHE A 122 -28.51 -11.11 -1.54
CA PHE A 122 -28.52 -12.37 -0.80
C PHE A 122 -28.02 -13.48 -1.72
N PHE A 123 -27.05 -14.26 -1.25
CA PHE A 123 -26.53 -15.43 -1.97
C PHE A 123 -26.08 -16.50 -0.97
N THR A 124 -25.51 -17.60 -1.47
CA THR A 124 -25.13 -18.74 -0.65
C THR A 124 -23.76 -19.25 -1.07
N LEU A 125 -22.87 -19.47 -0.10
CA LEU A 125 -21.51 -19.97 -0.31
C LEU A 125 -21.33 -21.36 0.31
N PRO A 126 -20.62 -22.29 -0.36
CA PRO A 126 -20.20 -23.53 0.28
C PRO A 126 -19.05 -23.27 1.27
N PRO A 127 -18.65 -24.26 2.08
CA PRO A 127 -17.43 -24.18 2.88
C PRO A 127 -16.19 -23.92 2.00
N GLY A 128 -15.37 -22.94 2.38
CA GLY A 128 -14.24 -22.49 1.59
C GLY A 128 -13.72 -21.10 1.98
N ASP A 129 -12.80 -20.58 1.17
CA ASP A 129 -12.18 -19.27 1.32
C ASP A 129 -12.57 -18.37 0.14
N PHE A 130 -13.21 -17.25 0.45
CA PHE A 130 -13.72 -16.32 -0.55
C PHE A 130 -13.22 -14.90 -0.29
N VAL A 131 -13.11 -14.10 -1.34
CA VAL A 131 -12.86 -12.66 -1.25
C VAL A 131 -14.03 -11.90 -1.88
N ILE A 132 -14.67 -11.08 -1.06
CA ILE A 132 -15.67 -10.11 -1.48
C ILE A 132 -14.96 -8.78 -1.71
N MET A 133 -15.01 -8.27 -2.94
CA MET A 133 -14.32 -7.06 -3.34
C MET A 133 -15.33 -6.01 -3.82
N PRO A 134 -15.73 -5.05 -2.96
CA PRO A 134 -16.63 -3.97 -3.35
C PRO A 134 -15.95 -2.96 -4.27
N PHE A 135 -16.66 -2.48 -5.29
CA PHE A 135 -16.15 -1.53 -6.28
C PHE A 135 -17.21 -0.49 -6.70
N THR A 136 -16.74 0.65 -7.19
CA THR A 136 -17.50 1.50 -8.12
C THR A 136 -17.31 0.99 -9.54
N VAL A 137 -18.31 1.09 -10.42
CA VAL A 137 -18.20 0.53 -11.78
C VAL A 137 -17.04 1.16 -12.54
N GLN A 138 -16.92 2.48 -12.48
CA GLN A 138 -15.80 3.22 -13.06
C GLN A 138 -14.63 3.33 -12.06
N PRO A 139 -13.37 3.28 -12.54
CA PRO A 139 -12.19 3.48 -11.69
C PRO A 139 -12.05 4.96 -11.33
N ASN A 140 -11.26 5.27 -10.31
CA ASN A 140 -11.03 6.63 -9.83
C ASN A 140 -12.30 7.40 -9.42
N CYS A 141 -13.39 6.70 -9.06
CA CYS A 141 -14.52 7.34 -8.40
C CYS A 141 -14.31 7.34 -6.88
N GLU A 142 -14.33 8.53 -6.28
CA GLU A 142 -14.19 8.69 -4.83
C GLU A 142 -15.55 8.69 -4.15
N THR A 143 -15.72 7.79 -3.17
CA THR A 143 -16.84 7.87 -2.26
C THR A 143 -16.63 7.08 -0.97
N LYS A 144 -17.28 7.51 0.12
CA LYS A 144 -17.35 6.77 1.39
C LYS A 144 -18.42 5.70 1.29
N PHE A 145 -18.18 4.53 1.86
CA PHE A 145 -19.17 3.46 1.93
C PHE A 145 -19.15 2.73 3.26
N LEU A 146 -20.30 2.16 3.61
CA LEU A 146 -20.44 1.18 4.68
C LEU A 146 -20.71 -0.18 4.04
N LEU A 147 -19.78 -1.11 4.21
CA LEU A 147 -19.97 -2.51 3.87
C LEU A 147 -20.52 -3.26 5.09
N ARG A 148 -21.53 -4.10 4.86
CA ARG A 148 -22.07 -5.04 5.84
C ARG A 148 -22.11 -6.41 5.20
N ILE A 149 -21.53 -7.39 5.88
CA ILE A 149 -21.57 -8.80 5.49
C ILE A 149 -22.25 -9.56 6.61
N PHE A 150 -23.41 -10.13 6.31
CA PHE A 150 -24.17 -10.95 7.25
C PHE A 150 -24.05 -12.42 6.87
N THR A 151 -23.85 -13.27 7.87
CA THR A 151 -23.84 -14.72 7.73
C THR A 151 -24.71 -15.38 8.79
N ASP A 152 -25.43 -16.42 8.41
CA ASP A 152 -26.28 -17.20 9.32
C ASP A 152 -25.48 -18.30 10.06
N GLU A 153 -24.34 -18.69 9.50
CA GLU A 153 -23.41 -19.66 10.06
C GLU A 153 -22.13 -19.00 10.62
N ILE A 154 -21.36 -19.78 11.39
CA ILE A 154 -20.07 -19.35 11.93
C ILE A 154 -19.06 -19.16 10.78
N SER A 155 -18.68 -17.91 10.53
CA SER A 155 -17.68 -17.53 9.53
C SER A 155 -16.66 -16.55 10.11
N ASN A 156 -15.41 -16.66 9.67
CA ASN A 156 -14.37 -15.66 9.96
C ASN A 156 -14.31 -14.67 8.80
N ILE A 157 -14.51 -13.39 9.09
CA ILE A 157 -14.56 -12.33 8.08
C ILE A 157 -13.62 -11.20 8.50
N TRP A 158 -12.69 -10.82 7.62
CA TRP A 158 -11.74 -9.74 7.88
C TRP A 158 -11.37 -8.98 6.60
N GLU A 159 -10.93 -7.74 6.75
CA GLU A 159 -10.33 -7.00 5.62
C GLU A 159 -8.90 -7.48 5.41
N VAL A 160 -8.56 -7.79 4.17
CA VAL A 160 -7.20 -8.14 3.78
C VAL A 160 -6.29 -6.92 3.93
N ASN A 161 -5.25 -7.09 4.72
CA ASN A 161 -4.29 -6.06 5.05
C ASN A 161 -2.88 -6.66 5.12
N ASP A 162 -1.89 -5.83 4.85
CA ASP A 162 -0.48 -6.21 4.92
C ASP A 162 0.13 -5.67 6.23
N GLU A 163 1.11 -6.39 6.77
CA GLU A 163 1.88 -5.90 7.91
C GLU A 163 2.90 -4.84 7.47
N ASN A 164 3.28 -3.94 8.38
CA ASN A 164 4.33 -2.96 8.12
C ASN A 164 5.71 -3.59 8.37
N VAL A 165 6.36 -4.10 7.32
CA VAL A 165 7.65 -4.82 7.43
C VAL A 165 8.66 -4.22 6.47
N ILE A 166 9.91 -4.11 6.93
CA ILE A 166 11.05 -3.68 6.11
C ILE A 166 12.11 -4.79 6.09
N SER A 167 12.37 -5.34 4.91
CA SER A 167 13.41 -6.36 4.69
C SER A 167 14.77 -5.67 4.51
N ARG A 168 15.45 -5.40 5.64
CA ARG A 168 16.77 -4.73 5.64
C ARG A 168 17.87 -5.54 4.92
N GLU A 169 17.73 -6.85 4.91
CA GLU A 169 18.64 -7.78 4.22
C GLU A 169 18.68 -7.60 2.70
N LEU A 170 17.73 -6.85 2.13
CA LEU A 170 17.72 -6.55 0.69
C LEU A 170 18.32 -5.17 0.36
N THR A 171 18.50 -4.31 1.37
CA THR A 171 18.84 -2.89 1.17
C THR A 171 20.13 -2.44 1.86
N PHE A 172 20.56 -3.10 2.95
CA PHE A 172 21.64 -2.62 3.83
C PHE A 172 22.77 -3.63 4.10
N THR A 173 22.63 -4.90 3.71
CA THR A 173 23.58 -6.00 3.98
C THR A 173 24.78 -6.06 3.03
N TYR A 174 24.86 -5.17 2.05
CA TYR A 174 26.14 -4.93 1.41
C TYR A 174 27.03 -4.14 2.40
N ASN A 175 27.64 -4.85 3.35
CA ASN A 175 28.97 -4.52 3.84
C ASN A 175 29.92 -4.71 2.66
N THR A 176 29.81 -3.82 1.68
CA THR A 176 30.72 -3.77 0.55
C THR A 176 31.97 -3.08 1.07
N ASP A 177 32.96 -3.89 1.43
CA ASP A 177 34.33 -3.41 1.56
C ASP A 177 34.66 -2.53 0.35
N ILE A 178 35.46 -1.48 0.55
CA ILE A 178 35.87 -0.52 -0.50
C ILE A 178 36.36 -1.22 -1.79
N VAL A 179 36.82 -2.47 -1.66
CA VAL A 179 37.26 -3.37 -2.75
C VAL A 179 36.16 -3.63 -3.78
N SER A 180 34.90 -3.87 -3.40
CA SER A 180 33.83 -4.16 -4.38
C SER A 180 33.36 -2.92 -5.15
N LEU A 181 33.46 -1.74 -4.54
CA LEU A 181 33.18 -0.47 -5.21
C LEU A 181 34.17 -0.16 -6.33
N GLN A 182 35.42 -0.62 -6.21
CA GLN A 182 36.42 -0.42 -7.26
C GLN A 182 36.07 -1.20 -8.52
N THR A 183 35.40 -2.36 -8.36
CA THR A 183 34.94 -3.21 -9.46
C THR A 183 33.63 -2.70 -10.06
N ASP A 184 32.66 -2.33 -9.22
CA ASP A 184 31.32 -1.90 -9.68
C ASP A 184 31.28 -0.42 -10.09
N PHE A 185 32.14 0.41 -9.51
CA PHE A 185 32.15 1.86 -9.74
C PHE A 185 33.58 2.46 -9.85
N PRO A 186 34.36 2.13 -10.90
CA PRO A 186 35.71 2.65 -11.09
C PRO A 186 35.80 4.18 -11.10
N PHE A 187 34.74 4.84 -11.59
CA PHE A 187 34.61 6.29 -11.59
C PHE A 187 34.40 6.87 -10.18
N LEU A 188 33.61 6.20 -9.33
CA LEU A 188 33.45 6.61 -7.93
C LEU A 188 34.74 6.43 -7.16
N ALA A 189 35.50 5.35 -7.36
CA ALA A 189 36.78 5.15 -6.67
C ALA A 189 37.74 6.34 -6.87
N LYS A 190 37.81 6.89 -8.09
CA LYS A 190 38.57 8.12 -8.38
C LYS A 190 37.99 9.36 -7.72
N LEU A 191 36.65 9.47 -7.68
CA LEU A 191 35.96 10.57 -7.03
C LEU A 191 36.08 10.51 -5.51
N MET A 192 36.16 9.32 -4.91
CA MET A 192 36.31 9.10 -3.48
C MET A 192 37.54 9.83 -2.94
N HIS A 193 38.66 9.84 -3.65
CA HIS A 193 39.85 10.57 -3.19
C HIS A 193 39.65 12.09 -3.07
N LYS A 194 38.70 12.66 -3.81
CA LYS A 194 38.36 14.10 -3.78
C LYS A 194 37.21 14.43 -2.82
N ILE A 195 36.52 13.42 -2.29
CA ILE A 195 35.39 13.60 -1.40
C ILE A 195 35.91 13.80 0.05
N PRO A 196 35.49 14.87 0.74
CA PRO A 196 35.84 15.10 2.14
C PRO A 196 35.29 14.01 3.06
N GLN A 197 35.79 13.93 4.29
CA GLN A 197 35.36 12.91 5.24
C GLN A 197 33.88 13.03 5.62
N GLU A 198 33.36 14.26 5.67
CA GLU A 198 31.94 14.54 5.89
C GLU A 198 31.31 15.09 4.61
N VAL A 199 30.16 14.54 4.24
CA VAL A 199 29.41 14.91 3.03
C VAL A 199 28.06 15.49 3.44
N ASP A 200 27.83 16.76 3.09
CA ASP A 200 26.55 17.44 3.28
C ASP A 200 25.61 17.27 2.07
N ALA A 201 24.39 17.82 2.14
CA ALA A 201 23.37 17.62 1.11
C ALA A 201 23.76 18.22 -0.24
N LEU A 202 24.48 19.34 -0.23
CA LEU A 202 24.94 20.02 -1.44
C LEU A 202 26.05 19.23 -2.14
N MET A 203 26.98 18.68 -1.36
CA MET A 203 28.05 17.83 -1.86
C MET A 203 27.49 16.50 -2.37
N LEU A 204 26.57 15.87 -1.63
CA LEU A 204 25.86 14.67 -2.10
C LEU A 204 25.14 14.95 -3.43
N GLN A 205 24.48 16.09 -3.57
CA GLN A 205 23.83 16.49 -4.82
C GLN A 205 24.83 16.60 -5.97
N LYS A 206 26.01 17.21 -5.76
CA LYS A 206 27.07 17.30 -6.78
C LYS A 206 27.55 15.91 -7.20
N ILE A 207 27.81 15.03 -6.24
CA ILE A 207 28.24 13.65 -6.48
C ILE A 207 27.18 12.91 -7.30
N LEU A 208 25.92 12.90 -6.86
CA LEU A 208 24.85 12.19 -7.55
C LEU A 208 24.56 12.81 -8.92
N ARG A 209 24.58 14.13 -9.10
CA ARG A 209 24.39 14.76 -10.42
C ARG A 209 25.47 14.40 -11.43
N SER A 210 26.70 14.13 -10.97
CA SER A 210 27.80 13.68 -11.82
C SER A 210 27.71 12.21 -12.23
N SER A 211 26.96 11.39 -11.49
CA SER A 211 27.03 9.93 -11.57
C SER A 211 25.70 9.19 -11.71
N TRP A 212 24.55 9.85 -11.51
CA TRP A 212 23.23 9.20 -11.43
C TRP A 212 22.88 8.33 -12.64
N ARG A 213 23.24 8.79 -13.85
CA ARG A 213 22.94 8.12 -15.11
C ARG A 213 23.99 7.07 -15.47
N SER A 214 25.27 7.38 -15.31
CA SER A 214 26.36 6.45 -15.64
C SER A 214 26.36 5.23 -14.72
N LEU A 215 25.93 5.41 -13.48
CA LEU A 215 25.91 4.36 -12.46
C LEU A 215 24.51 3.77 -12.23
N ASN A 216 23.51 4.16 -13.03
CA ASN A 216 22.15 3.66 -12.89
C ASN A 216 21.62 3.77 -11.44
N LEU A 217 21.85 4.92 -10.79
CA LEU A 217 21.46 5.16 -9.40
C LEU A 217 20.04 5.73 -9.29
N LEU A 218 19.62 6.56 -10.26
CA LEU A 218 18.34 7.27 -10.23
C LEU A 218 17.71 7.30 -11.63
N CYS A 219 16.41 7.52 -11.71
CA CYS A 219 15.72 7.71 -13.01
C CYS A 219 15.81 9.16 -13.53
N GLU A 220 16.02 10.13 -12.63
CA GLU A 220 16.11 11.55 -12.98
C GLU A 220 17.22 12.27 -12.18
N LYS A 221 17.56 13.50 -12.60
CA LYS A 221 18.55 14.33 -11.89
C LYS A 221 18.03 14.66 -10.48
N PRO A 222 18.79 14.39 -9.41
CA PRO A 222 18.31 14.59 -8.05
C PRO A 222 18.13 16.07 -7.71
N SER A 223 17.02 16.38 -7.05
CA SER A 223 16.85 17.67 -6.37
C SER A 223 17.71 17.75 -5.11
N LEU A 224 17.85 18.97 -4.58
CA LEU A 224 18.53 19.18 -3.30
C LEU A 224 17.71 18.59 -2.16
N GLU A 225 16.39 18.62 -2.29
CA GLU A 225 15.47 18.11 -1.28
C GLU A 225 15.59 16.59 -1.15
N LEU A 226 15.68 15.86 -2.26
CA LEU A 226 15.98 14.43 -2.23
C LEU A 226 17.29 14.16 -1.47
N CYS A 227 18.35 14.93 -1.76
CA CYS A 227 19.65 14.74 -1.11
C CYS A 227 19.59 15.00 0.41
N ARG A 228 18.82 15.99 0.86
CA ARG A 228 18.57 16.22 2.30
C ARG A 228 17.89 15.02 2.96
N ASN A 229 16.88 14.45 2.29
CA ASN A 229 16.18 13.27 2.79
C ASN A 229 17.13 12.05 2.84
N LEU A 230 17.95 11.84 1.80
CA LEU A 230 18.89 10.71 1.76
C LEU A 230 19.95 10.74 2.86
N ILE A 231 20.44 11.92 3.24
CA ILE A 231 21.39 12.06 4.34
C ILE A 231 20.85 11.50 5.64
N MET A 232 19.56 11.75 5.92
CA MET A 232 18.94 11.30 7.17
C MET A 232 18.97 9.78 7.34
N LEU A 233 19.06 8.99 6.26
CA LEU A 233 19.17 7.53 6.34
C LEU A 233 20.49 7.05 6.96
N ARG A 234 21.54 7.88 6.94
CA ARG A 234 22.91 7.54 7.39
C ARG A 234 23.45 8.56 8.39
N ASP A 235 22.56 9.35 8.99
CA ASP A 235 22.89 10.40 9.95
C ASP A 235 22.14 10.17 11.28
N PRO A 236 22.54 9.14 12.05
CA PRO A 236 21.88 8.79 13.31
C PRO A 236 22.01 9.91 14.37
N LEU A 237 23.02 10.77 14.22
CA LEU A 237 23.31 11.89 15.13
C LEU A 237 22.66 13.21 14.69
N ILE A 238 21.92 13.22 13.57
CA ILE A 238 21.19 14.40 13.05
C ILE A 238 22.15 15.61 12.87
N THR A 239 23.34 15.35 12.35
CA THR A 239 24.37 16.35 12.05
C THR A 239 24.11 17.13 10.76
N GLY A 240 23.21 16.62 9.91
CA GLY A 240 23.00 17.10 8.55
C GLY A 240 24.06 16.65 7.55
N LYS A 241 24.92 15.70 7.95
CA LYS A 241 26.03 15.17 7.14
C LYS A 241 26.16 13.66 7.31
N ILE A 242 26.82 13.02 6.35
CA ILE A 242 27.17 11.59 6.42
C ILE A 242 28.68 11.41 6.31
N ASN A 243 29.21 10.37 6.94
CA ASN A 243 30.60 9.99 6.75
C ASN A 243 30.79 9.43 5.34
N LYS A 244 31.93 9.72 4.73
CA LYS A 244 32.39 9.16 3.46
C LYS A 244 32.30 7.63 3.40
N THR A 245 32.47 6.93 4.53
CA THR A 245 32.35 5.46 4.64
C THR A 245 30.93 4.95 4.41
N GLU A 246 29.91 5.78 4.64
CA GLU A 246 28.49 5.42 4.47
C GLU A 246 27.98 5.63 3.04
N LEU A 247 28.68 6.42 2.24
CA LEU A 247 28.30 6.75 0.88
C LEU A 247 28.12 5.50 -0.02
N PRO A 248 29.03 4.51 -0.01
CA PRO A 248 28.86 3.25 -0.73
C PRO A 248 27.51 2.57 -0.49
N GLY A 249 27.16 2.34 0.78
CA GLY A 249 25.92 1.67 1.16
C GLY A 249 24.70 2.46 0.65
N LEU A 250 24.72 3.79 0.76
CA LEU A 250 23.65 4.63 0.23
C LEU A 250 23.49 4.48 -1.30
N LEU A 251 24.58 4.39 -2.06
CA LEU A 251 24.54 4.28 -3.51
C LEU A 251 23.98 2.93 -3.97
N TYR A 252 24.37 1.83 -3.32
CA TYR A 252 23.78 0.51 -3.59
C TYR A 252 22.28 0.48 -3.25
N THR A 253 21.87 1.09 -2.13
CA THR A 253 20.44 1.23 -1.79
C THR A 253 19.67 1.98 -2.90
N LEU A 254 20.24 3.08 -3.43
CA LEU A 254 19.63 3.83 -4.53
C LEU A 254 19.52 3.01 -5.81
N GLN A 255 20.57 2.27 -6.17
CA GLN A 255 20.56 1.39 -7.35
C GLN A 255 19.46 0.32 -7.25
N TYR A 256 19.31 -0.29 -6.07
CA TYR A 256 18.26 -1.27 -5.79
C TYR A 256 16.86 -0.67 -5.91
N TRP A 257 16.62 0.49 -5.27
CA TRP A 257 15.33 1.18 -5.37
C TRP A 257 15.02 1.66 -6.79
N ARG A 258 16.03 2.08 -7.57
CA ARG A 258 15.84 2.40 -8.99
C ARG A 258 15.43 1.17 -9.79
N ALA A 259 16.06 0.02 -9.55
CA ALA A 259 15.72 -1.23 -10.22
C ALA A 259 14.26 -1.65 -9.92
N ALA A 260 13.81 -1.49 -8.67
CA ALA A 260 12.41 -1.70 -8.30
C ALA A 260 11.47 -0.74 -9.06
N PHE A 261 11.80 0.56 -9.12
CA PHE A 261 10.98 1.54 -9.83
C PHE A 261 10.89 1.27 -11.33
N ALA A 262 12.00 0.88 -11.96
CA ALA A 262 12.09 0.62 -13.40
C ALA A 262 11.13 -0.49 -13.88
N LYS A 263 10.81 -1.47 -13.02
CA LYS A 263 9.82 -2.53 -13.34
C LYS A 263 8.43 -1.97 -13.63
N HIS A 264 8.09 -0.81 -13.06
CA HIS A 264 6.77 -0.17 -13.17
C HIS A 264 6.78 1.11 -14.01
N ASP A 265 7.89 1.43 -14.68
CA ASP A 265 8.05 2.57 -15.60
C ASP A 265 8.55 2.09 -16.97
N PRO A 266 7.71 1.38 -17.76
CA PRO A 266 8.13 0.80 -19.04
C PRO A 266 8.53 1.87 -20.07
N ASN A 267 8.05 3.10 -19.90
CA ASN A 267 8.32 4.20 -20.81
C ASN A 267 9.53 5.05 -20.39
N ASN A 268 10.20 4.72 -19.29
CA ASN A 268 11.31 5.48 -18.71
C ASN A 268 11.01 6.98 -18.56
N ARG A 269 9.80 7.32 -18.09
CA ARG A 269 9.34 8.71 -17.92
C ARG A 269 9.60 9.24 -16.50
N SER A 270 10.25 8.46 -15.64
CA SER A 270 10.47 8.73 -14.22
C SER A 270 9.15 8.90 -13.45
N LYS A 271 8.08 8.29 -13.96
CA LYS A 271 6.71 8.43 -13.43
C LYS A 271 5.92 7.16 -13.67
N THR A 272 5.08 6.81 -12.71
CA THR A 272 4.18 5.65 -12.82
C THR A 272 2.84 5.93 -12.13
N SER A 273 1.88 5.04 -12.35
CA SER A 273 0.58 5.12 -11.69
C SER A 273 0.72 4.91 -10.19
N SER A 274 0.04 5.73 -9.41
CA SER A 274 -0.07 5.57 -7.94
C SER A 274 -0.68 4.23 -7.52
N PHE A 275 -1.47 3.58 -8.37
CA PHE A 275 -1.96 2.22 -8.13
C PHE A 275 -0.83 1.18 -8.03
N ASN A 276 0.33 1.44 -8.64
CA ASN A 276 1.50 0.56 -8.58
C ASN A 276 2.29 0.73 -7.27
N PHE A 277 1.92 1.67 -6.40
CA PHE A 277 2.74 2.01 -5.22
C PHE A 277 2.88 0.84 -4.24
N ARG A 278 1.84 0.01 -4.06
CA ARG A 278 1.97 -1.22 -3.26
C ARG A 278 3.03 -2.16 -3.83
N SER A 279 2.94 -2.45 -5.13
CA SER A 279 3.87 -3.35 -5.82
C SER A 279 5.30 -2.81 -5.83
N LEU A 280 5.45 -1.49 -5.97
CA LEU A 280 6.74 -0.81 -5.86
C LEU A 280 7.38 -0.95 -4.49
N LEU A 281 6.61 -0.80 -3.41
CA LEU A 281 7.10 -1.01 -2.06
C LEU A 281 7.54 -2.46 -1.88
N TRP A 282 6.74 -3.42 -2.36
CA TRP A 282 7.10 -4.84 -2.33
C TRP A 282 8.42 -5.11 -3.07
N ASP A 283 8.56 -4.60 -4.30
CA ASP A 283 9.79 -4.73 -5.09
C ASP A 283 11.00 -4.03 -4.46
N ALA A 284 10.78 -3.04 -3.60
CA ALA A 284 11.82 -2.36 -2.82
C ALA A 284 12.07 -3.01 -1.44
N GLY A 285 11.43 -4.14 -1.13
CA GLY A 285 11.62 -4.90 0.11
C GLY A 285 10.78 -4.41 1.29
N LEU A 286 9.66 -3.72 1.05
CA LEU A 286 8.75 -3.22 2.08
C LEU A 286 7.33 -3.72 1.87
N THR A 287 6.65 -4.04 2.96
CA THR A 287 5.20 -4.18 3.01
C THR A 287 4.63 -3.12 3.93
N VAL A 288 3.46 -2.59 3.59
CA VAL A 288 2.78 -1.59 4.41
C VAL A 288 1.28 -1.84 4.43
N SER A 289 0.68 -1.63 5.59
CA SER A 289 -0.75 -1.68 5.79
C SER A 289 -1.51 -0.71 4.87
N ASN A 290 -2.78 -1.01 4.60
CA ASN A 290 -3.69 -0.19 3.82
C ASN A 290 -3.69 1.27 4.29
N LYS A 291 -3.63 1.51 5.61
CA LYS A 291 -3.64 2.86 6.18
C LYS A 291 -2.34 3.62 5.89
N VAL A 292 -1.19 2.97 6.03
CA VAL A 292 0.11 3.57 5.71
C VAL A 292 0.22 3.85 4.21
N LEU A 293 -0.24 2.92 3.37
CA LEU A 293 -0.26 3.14 1.92
C LEU A 293 -1.19 4.28 1.51
N GLU A 294 -2.37 4.38 2.12
CA GLU A 294 -3.29 5.51 1.90
C GLU A 294 -2.60 6.84 2.21
N CYS A 295 -1.92 6.94 3.36
CA CYS A 295 -1.15 8.12 3.74
C CYS A 295 -0.01 8.42 2.74
N ALA A 296 0.71 7.40 2.29
CA ALA A 296 1.78 7.57 1.32
C ALA A 296 1.26 8.06 -0.03
N VAL A 297 0.16 7.49 -0.54
CA VAL A 297 -0.48 7.94 -1.78
C VAL A 297 -0.89 9.41 -1.66
N LEU A 298 -1.60 9.78 -0.58
CA LEU A 298 -2.06 11.16 -0.37
C LEU A 298 -0.90 12.16 -0.24
N ARG A 299 0.26 11.74 0.28
CA ARG A 299 1.39 12.63 0.52
C ARG A 299 2.32 12.78 -0.68
N PHE A 300 2.58 11.71 -1.42
CA PHE A 300 3.66 11.63 -2.41
C PHE A 300 3.16 11.54 -3.86
N THR A 301 1.86 11.42 -4.08
CA THR A 301 1.30 11.35 -5.45
C THR A 301 0.55 12.62 -5.80
N LYS A 302 0.51 12.95 -7.09
CA LYS A 302 -0.26 14.08 -7.62
C LYS A 302 -1.02 13.61 -8.83
N SER A 303 -2.34 13.82 -8.85
CA SER A 303 -3.23 13.40 -9.95
C SER A 303 -3.07 11.92 -10.30
N SER A 304 -3.03 11.05 -9.28
CA SER A 304 -2.77 9.61 -9.42
C SER A 304 -1.42 9.22 -10.03
N VAL A 305 -0.47 10.15 -10.11
CA VAL A 305 0.89 9.90 -10.63
C VAL A 305 1.90 9.97 -9.49
N LEU A 306 2.78 8.97 -9.42
CA LEU A 306 3.93 8.91 -8.54
C LEU A 306 5.21 9.14 -9.35
N THR A 307 6.04 10.10 -8.95
CA THR A 307 7.35 10.34 -9.58
C THR A 307 8.44 9.50 -8.92
N SER A 308 9.54 9.27 -9.63
CA SER A 308 10.67 8.51 -9.10
C SER A 308 11.28 9.17 -7.86
N GLU A 309 11.44 10.50 -7.88
CA GLU A 309 11.92 11.24 -6.72
C GLU A 309 10.94 11.16 -5.52
N ALA A 310 9.63 11.29 -5.75
CA ALA A 310 8.64 11.20 -4.69
C ALA A 310 8.58 9.80 -4.06
N PHE A 311 8.78 8.76 -4.87
CA PHE A 311 8.93 7.38 -4.40
C PHE A 311 10.14 7.22 -3.47
N LEU A 312 11.31 7.75 -3.85
CA LEU A 312 12.52 7.70 -3.02
C LEU A 312 12.34 8.46 -1.70
N VAL A 313 11.72 9.65 -1.73
CA VAL A 313 11.40 10.40 -0.51
C VAL A 313 10.42 9.65 0.39
N ALA A 314 9.44 8.95 -0.20
CA ALA A 314 8.52 8.12 0.56
C ALA A 314 9.25 6.95 1.25
N LEU A 315 10.13 6.26 0.53
CA LEU A 315 10.97 5.19 1.06
C LEU A 315 11.80 5.70 2.24
N VAL A 316 12.56 6.79 2.05
CA VAL A 316 13.36 7.40 3.13
C VAL A 316 12.52 7.60 4.39
N LYS A 317 11.34 8.20 4.26
CA LYS A 317 10.47 8.50 5.40
C LYS A 317 9.91 7.25 6.07
N LEU A 318 9.58 6.22 5.30
CA LEU A 318 9.14 4.93 5.83
C LEU A 318 10.27 4.22 6.60
N TYR A 319 11.49 4.21 6.06
CA TYR A 319 12.67 3.65 6.74
C TYR A 319 12.94 4.34 8.08
N LEU A 320 12.99 5.68 8.09
CA LEU A 320 13.24 6.44 9.31
C LEU A 320 12.13 6.26 10.35
N ALA A 321 10.87 6.25 9.92
CA ALA A 321 9.73 6.03 10.81
C ALA A 321 9.78 4.62 11.44
N HIS A 322 10.06 3.60 10.63
CA HIS A 322 10.18 2.22 11.10
C HIS A 322 11.35 2.05 12.07
N GLU A 323 12.52 2.63 11.76
CA GLU A 323 13.68 2.57 12.63
C GLU A 323 13.41 3.23 13.98
N ARG A 324 12.86 4.45 13.98
CA ARG A 324 12.49 5.13 15.23
C ARG A 324 11.47 4.33 16.04
N PHE A 325 10.44 3.81 15.38
CA PHE A 325 9.43 2.99 16.06
C PHE A 325 10.06 1.75 16.69
N THR A 326 10.94 1.05 15.98
CA THR A 326 11.62 -0.15 16.50
C THR A 326 12.49 0.18 17.72
N THR A 327 13.23 1.29 17.67
CA THR A 327 14.05 1.77 18.80
C THR A 327 13.19 2.11 20.01
N VAL A 328 12.08 2.83 19.82
CA VAL A 328 11.14 3.17 20.89
C VAL A 328 10.47 1.92 21.46
N GLU A 329 10.02 0.99 20.60
CA GLU A 329 9.38 -0.25 21.04
C GLU A 329 10.33 -1.12 21.88
N LYS A 330 11.61 -1.23 21.46
CA LYS A 330 12.63 -1.94 22.23
C LYS A 330 12.82 -1.28 23.60
N LYS A 331 12.95 0.04 23.65
CA LYS A 331 13.06 0.80 24.90
C LYS A 331 11.85 0.62 25.80
N MET A 332 10.63 0.71 25.27
CA MET A 332 9.38 0.48 26.03
C MET A 332 9.33 -0.88 26.72
N LYS A 333 9.87 -1.92 26.07
CA LYS A 333 9.96 -3.27 26.65
C LYS A 333 11.04 -3.38 27.73
N GLU A 334 12.08 -2.55 27.65
CA GLU A 334 13.25 -2.59 28.52
C GLU A 334 13.14 -1.63 29.74
N ASN A 335 12.49 -0.46 29.61
CA ASN A 335 12.21 0.52 30.67
C ASN A 335 11.08 1.49 30.25
N GLY A 336 10.24 1.95 31.19
CA GLY A 336 9.15 2.91 30.90
C GLY A 336 9.67 4.21 30.26
N MET A 337 8.95 4.72 29.24
CA MET A 337 9.36 5.91 28.47
C MET A 337 9.61 7.14 29.35
N THR A 338 10.66 7.88 29.03
CA THR A 338 10.88 9.22 29.60
C THR A 338 10.15 10.30 28.76
N LEU A 339 9.90 11.48 29.35
CA LEU A 339 9.17 12.59 28.72
C LEU A 339 9.89 13.26 27.53
N GLU A 340 11.17 12.97 27.32
CA GLU A 340 12.00 13.54 26.25
C GLU A 340 12.08 12.64 25.00
N GLU A 341 11.48 11.44 25.06
CA GLU A 341 11.47 10.41 24.00
C GLU A 341 10.11 10.35 23.28
#